data_AF-A0A7W9SUH4-F1
#
_entry.id   AF-A0A7W9SUH4-F1
#
_cell.length_a   1.000
_cell.length_b   1.000
_cell.length_c   1.000
_cell.angle_alpha   90.00
_cell.angle_beta   90.00
_cell.angle_gamma   90.00
#
_symmetry.space_group_name_H-M   'P 1'
#
loop_
_entity.id
_entity.type
_entity.pdbx_description
1 polymer ?
#
loop_
_entity_poly.entity_id
_entity_poly.type
_entity_poly.pdbx_seq_one_letter_code
_entity_poly.pdbx_strand_id
1 'polypeptide(L)'
;MTTQTKIIVATAAVLAVVDIAVRAFLPARTVVIREASPASAVSQSADVLTVRQLRVVDGDGNVKIELKVNGNNDPGMLMFDNKGTERLQLDTFQGVPSLILNDDQELRRVYFGMSSSTGEGLYQTYDDSAAVPHERNDN
;
A
#
# COMPACT_ATOMS: atom_id res chain seq x y z
N MET A 1 32.40 21.06 -36.10
CA MET A 1 31.42 20.65 -35.07
C MET A 1 30.03 20.89 -35.63
N THR A 2 29.23 19.85 -35.83
CA THR A 2 27.93 19.97 -36.53
C THR A 2 26.87 20.56 -35.60
N THR A 3 25.81 21.15 -36.18
CA THR A 3 24.68 21.73 -35.42
C THR A 3 24.06 20.70 -34.46
N GLN A 4 24.03 19.43 -34.84
CA GLN A 4 23.52 18.33 -34.02
C GLN A 4 24.35 18.10 -32.75
N THR A 5 25.69 18.18 -32.82
CA THR A 5 26.56 18.04 -31.65
C THR A 5 26.31 19.15 -30.63
N LYS A 6 26.04 20.38 -31.08
CA LYS A 6 25.75 21.51 -30.18
C LYS A 6 24.43 21.33 -29.42
N ILE A 7 23.41 20.77 -30.07
CA ILE A 7 22.11 20.50 -29.45
C ILE A 7 22.24 19.43 -28.36
N ILE A 8 22.94 18.32 -28.65
CA ILE A 8 23.12 17.22 -27.69
C ILE A 8 23.85 17.71 -26.42
N VAL A 9 24.91 18.50 -26.57
CA VAL A 9 25.67 19.03 -25.44
C VAL A 9 24.83 20.00 -24.60
N ALA A 10 24.03 20.85 -25.24
CA ALA A 10 23.15 21.78 -24.54
C ALA A 10 22.08 21.05 -23.72
N THR A 11 21.45 20.00 -24.27
CA THR A 11 20.45 19.20 -23.55
C THR A 11 21.05 18.47 -22.34
N ALA A 12 22.24 17.89 -22.48
CA ALA A 12 22.91 17.21 -21.37
C ALA A 12 23.25 18.18 -20.21
N ALA A 13 23.68 19.40 -20.53
CA ALA A 13 23.98 20.41 -19.53
C ALA A 13 22.72 20.84 -18.74
N VAL A 14 21.59 21.00 -19.41
CA VAL A 14 20.31 21.34 -18.74
C VAL A 14 19.86 20.23 -17.80
N LEU A 15 19.94 18.96 -18.23
CA LEU A 15 19.57 17.82 -17.39
C LEU A 15 20.43 17.72 -16.12
N ALA A 16 21.73 17.99 -16.23
CA ALA A 16 22.64 18.00 -15.08
C ALA A 16 22.29 19.10 -14.07
N VAL A 17 21.92 20.29 -14.54
CA VAL A 17 21.52 21.41 -13.66
C VAL A 17 20.19 21.09 -12.96
N VAL A 18 19.24 20.47 -13.65
CA VAL A 18 17.96 20.06 -13.05
C VAL A 18 18.16 18.99 -11.97
N ASP A 19 19.01 17.98 -12.20
CA ASP A 19 19.30 16.95 -11.19
C ASP A 19 19.93 17.57 -9.92
N ILE A 20 20.88 18.50 -10.08
CA ILE A 20 21.49 19.21 -8.94
C ILE A 20 20.45 20.05 -8.19
N ALA A 21 19.58 20.76 -8.90
CA ALA A 21 18.53 21.58 -8.30
C ALA A 21 17.52 20.72 -7.52
N VAL A 22 17.10 19.58 -8.07
CA VAL A 22 16.19 18.64 -7.39
C VAL A 22 16.82 18.09 -6.11
N ARG A 23 18.12 17.72 -6.14
CA ARG A 23 18.83 17.24 -4.93
C ARG A 23 19.04 18.32 -3.88
N ALA A 24 19.21 19.58 -4.29
CA ALA A 24 19.41 20.69 -3.36
C ALA A 24 18.10 21.18 -2.71
N PHE A 25 16.96 21.06 -3.42
CA PHE A 25 15.67 21.59 -2.96
C PHE A 25 14.75 20.58 -2.30
N LEU A 26 15.01 19.28 -2.42
CA LEU A 26 14.29 18.30 -1.64
C LEU A 26 14.87 18.31 -0.21
N PRO A 27 14.10 18.72 0.82
CA PRO A 27 14.58 18.59 2.19
C PRO A 27 14.87 17.11 2.40
N ALA A 28 16.09 16.80 2.83
CA ALA A 28 16.41 15.50 3.36
C ALA A 28 15.41 15.23 4.48
N ARG A 29 14.35 14.46 4.17
CA ARG A 29 13.47 13.89 5.18
C ARG A 29 14.34 12.94 5.95
N THR A 30 15.02 13.51 6.94
CA THR A 30 15.72 12.77 7.97
C THR A 30 14.61 12.10 8.74
N VAL A 31 14.26 10.88 8.31
CA VAL A 31 13.54 9.97 9.18
C VAL A 31 14.51 9.71 10.30
N VAL A 32 14.34 10.42 11.41
CA VAL A 32 14.97 10.08 12.66
C VAL A 32 14.34 8.75 13.08
N ILE A 33 14.86 7.66 12.53
CA ILE A 33 14.82 6.41 13.24
C ILE A 33 15.72 6.70 14.43
N ARG A 34 15.12 6.97 15.60
CA ARG A 34 15.85 6.90 16.85
C ARG A 34 16.46 5.50 16.85
N GLU A 35 17.75 5.42 16.54
CA GLU A 35 18.55 4.27 16.90
C GLU A 35 18.43 4.20 18.42
N ALA A 36 17.59 3.28 18.89
CA ALA A 36 17.58 2.91 20.27
C ALA A 36 19.02 2.51 20.59
N SER A 37 19.66 3.29 21.46
CA SER A 37 20.99 2.99 21.96
C SER A 37 21.03 1.50 22.35
N PRO A 38 22.01 0.71 21.86
CA PRO A 38 22.08 -0.72 22.16
C PRO A 38 22.32 -1.01 23.67
N ALA A 39 22.49 0.04 24.49
CA ALA A 39 22.75 -0.06 25.92
C ALA A 39 21.48 -0.23 26.79
N SER A 40 20.30 -0.31 26.19
CA SER A 40 19.11 -0.82 26.88
C SER A 40 18.20 -1.46 25.84
N ALA A 41 18.60 -2.65 25.38
CA ALA A 41 17.62 -3.65 24.97
C ALA A 41 16.79 -3.97 26.22
N VAL A 42 15.86 -3.06 26.52
CA VAL A 42 14.74 -3.35 27.38
C VAL A 42 13.97 -4.42 26.61
N SER A 43 14.32 -5.67 26.88
CA SER A 43 13.44 -6.80 26.74
C SER A 43 12.31 -6.61 27.76
N GLN A 44 11.55 -5.53 27.61
CA GLN A 44 10.15 -5.57 27.97
C GLN A 44 9.57 -6.39 26.84
N SER A 45 9.33 -7.66 27.11
CA SER A 45 8.22 -8.34 26.47
C SER A 45 7.00 -7.48 26.78
N ALA A 46 6.77 -6.45 25.97
CA ALA A 46 5.47 -5.84 25.91
C ALA A 46 4.63 -6.89 25.21
N ASP A 47 3.95 -7.71 26.00
CA ASP A 47 3.06 -8.75 25.48
C ASP A 47 1.97 -8.14 24.56
N VAL A 48 1.73 -6.83 24.70
CA VAL A 48 0.77 -6.07 23.90
C VAL A 48 1.41 -4.79 23.34
N LEU A 49 1.35 -4.65 22.01
CA LEU A 49 1.65 -3.41 21.29
C LEU A 49 0.34 -2.68 20.95
N THR A 50 0.11 -1.50 21.53
CA THR A 50 -1.06 -0.66 21.20
C THR A 50 -0.66 0.47 20.27
N VAL A 51 -1.11 0.40 19.03
CA VAL A 51 -0.87 1.42 18.00
C VAL A 51 -2.14 1.64 17.19
N ARG A 52 -2.30 2.85 16.62
CA ARG A 52 -3.39 3.11 15.65
C ARG A 52 -3.11 2.48 14.29
N GLN A 53 -1.83 2.29 13.98
CA GLN A 53 -1.36 1.80 12.70
C GLN A 53 -0.01 1.11 12.88
N LEU A 54 0.14 -0.05 12.25
CA LEU A 54 1.40 -0.78 12.13
C LEU A 54 1.69 -1.01 10.65
N ARG A 55 2.92 -0.70 10.21
CA ARG A 55 3.37 -0.91 8.83
C ARG A 55 4.58 -1.81 8.82
N VAL A 56 4.55 -2.81 7.94
CA VAL A 56 5.73 -3.60 7.58
C VAL A 56 6.25 -3.06 6.26
N VAL A 57 7.52 -2.69 6.22
CA VAL A 57 8.21 -2.18 5.02
C VAL A 57 9.32 -3.13 4.58
N ASP A 58 9.67 -3.10 3.29
CA ASP A 58 10.88 -3.78 2.77
C ASP A 58 12.16 -2.95 2.99
N GLY A 59 13.30 -3.47 2.52
CA GLY A 59 14.60 -2.81 2.66
C GLY A 59 14.73 -1.47 1.92
N ASP A 60 13.84 -1.22 0.95
CA ASP A 60 13.79 0.03 0.19
C ASP A 60 12.76 1.01 0.80
N GLY A 61 12.06 0.59 1.87
CA GLY A 61 11.05 1.39 2.55
C GLY A 61 9.65 1.31 1.95
N ASN A 62 9.40 0.42 0.99
CA ASN A 62 8.06 0.22 0.44
C ASN A 62 7.19 -0.55 1.43
N VAL A 63 5.96 -0.08 1.65
CA VAL A 63 5.00 -0.77 2.52
C VAL A 63 4.59 -2.09 1.86
N LYS A 64 4.61 -3.18 2.63
CA LYS A 64 4.13 -4.51 2.22
C LYS A 64 2.86 -4.92 2.94
N ILE A 65 2.74 -4.53 4.21
CA ILE A 65 1.57 -4.81 5.04
C ILE A 65 1.24 -3.57 5.85
N GLU A 66 -0.04 -3.21 5.92
CA GLU A 66 -0.56 -2.16 6.80
C GLU A 66 -1.71 -2.71 7.64
N LEU A 67 -1.56 -2.69 8.97
CA LEU A 67 -2.64 -2.92 9.92
C LEU A 67 -3.10 -1.55 10.44
N LYS A 68 -4.39 -1.24 10.31
CA LYS A 68 -4.95 0.05 10.75
C LYS A 68 -6.39 -0.08 11.20
N VAL A 69 -6.83 0.94 11.92
CA VAL A 69 -8.26 1.24 12.11
C VAL A 69 -8.63 2.36 11.13
N ASN A 70 -9.65 2.14 10.30
CA ASN A 70 -10.07 3.11 9.28
C ASN A 70 -10.88 4.27 9.90
N GLY A 71 -11.35 5.20 9.07
CA GLY A 71 -12.14 6.36 9.53
C GLY A 71 -13.49 6.02 10.17
N ASN A 72 -14.00 4.80 9.95
CA ASN A 72 -15.25 4.29 10.51
C ASN A 72 -15.04 3.46 11.78
N ASN A 73 -13.82 3.44 12.34
CA ASN A 73 -13.40 2.55 13.43
C ASN A 73 -13.38 1.05 13.09
N ASP A 74 -13.42 0.69 11.81
CA ASP A 74 -13.28 -0.71 11.41
C ASP A 74 -11.79 -1.10 11.34
N PRO A 75 -11.37 -2.22 11.97
CA PRO A 75 -10.04 -2.76 11.76
C PRO A 75 -9.85 -3.26 10.32
N GLY A 76 -8.64 -3.12 9.80
CA GLY A 76 -8.28 -3.61 8.48
C GLY A 76 -6.79 -3.94 8.36
N MET A 77 -6.51 -4.89 7.47
CA MET A 77 -5.20 -5.28 7.00
C MET A 77 -5.15 -5.11 5.49
N LEU A 78 -4.15 -4.37 4.99
CA LEU A 78 -3.86 -4.22 3.57
C LEU A 78 -2.54 -4.89 3.24
N MET A 79 -2.45 -5.54 2.08
CA MET A 79 -1.19 -6.06 1.53
C MET A 79 -0.92 -5.45 0.17
N PHE A 80 0.33 -5.05 -0.04
CA PHE A 80 0.79 -4.36 -1.24
C PHE A 80 1.84 -5.19 -1.98
N ASP A 81 1.86 -5.07 -3.31
CA ASP A 81 2.91 -5.66 -4.13
C ASP A 81 4.20 -4.82 -4.14
N ASN A 82 5.13 -5.18 -5.03
CA ASN A 82 6.40 -4.46 -5.20
C ASN A 82 6.27 -3.08 -5.84
N LYS A 83 5.14 -2.77 -6.47
CA LYS A 83 4.83 -1.45 -7.03
C LYS A 83 4.06 -0.57 -6.05
N GLY A 84 3.70 -1.12 -4.88
CA GLY A 84 2.85 -0.44 -3.90
C GLY A 84 1.36 -0.52 -4.23
N THR A 85 0.97 -1.36 -5.18
CA THR A 85 -0.43 -1.61 -5.57
C THR A 85 -1.09 -2.51 -4.52
N GLU A 86 -2.25 -2.12 -4.02
CA GLU A 86 -3.01 -2.93 -3.06
C GLU A 86 -3.54 -4.20 -3.73
N ARG A 87 -3.17 -5.38 -3.21
CA ARG A 87 -3.57 -6.69 -3.77
C ARG A 87 -4.60 -7.42 -2.92
N LEU A 88 -4.62 -7.12 -1.63
CA LEU A 88 -5.48 -7.77 -0.67
C LEU A 88 -5.89 -6.78 0.41
N GLN A 89 -7.17 -6.82 0.76
CA GLN A 89 -7.73 -6.15 1.92
C GLN A 89 -8.54 -7.14 2.73
N LEU A 90 -8.25 -7.25 4.03
CA LEU A 90 -9.04 -7.99 5.02
C LEU A 90 -9.53 -6.98 6.05
N ASP A 91 -10.84 -6.80 6.17
CA ASP A 91 -11.42 -5.79 7.06
C ASP A 91 -12.77 -6.20 7.64
N THR A 92 -13.41 -5.28 8.35
CA THR A 92 -14.82 -5.38 8.74
C THR A 92 -15.65 -4.28 8.09
N PHE A 93 -15.99 -4.42 6.81
CA PHE A 93 -16.86 -3.46 6.14
C PHE A 93 -18.25 -3.43 6.78
N GLN A 94 -18.66 -2.27 7.33
CA GLN A 94 -19.94 -2.10 8.03
C GLN A 94 -20.12 -3.10 9.19
N GLY A 95 -19.02 -3.42 9.89
CA GLY A 95 -19.04 -4.37 11.01
C GLY A 95 -19.11 -5.84 10.59
N VAL A 96 -19.00 -6.15 9.30
CA VAL A 96 -19.03 -7.53 8.79
C VAL A 96 -17.66 -7.90 8.20
N PRO A 97 -17.08 -9.06 8.56
CA PRO A 97 -15.80 -9.48 8.00
C PRO A 97 -15.82 -9.57 6.47
N SER A 98 -14.78 -9.07 5.83
CA SER A 98 -14.63 -9.13 4.38
C SER A 98 -13.17 -9.35 3.95
N LEU A 99 -12.99 -10.03 2.82
CA LEU A 99 -11.73 -10.24 2.11
C LEU A 99 -11.92 -9.82 0.65
N ILE A 100 -11.11 -8.86 0.21
CA ILE A 100 -11.09 -8.34 -1.15
C ILE A 100 -9.74 -8.70 -1.78
N LEU A 101 -9.76 -9.22 -3.00
CA LEU A 101 -8.57 -9.41 -3.84
C LEU A 101 -8.66 -8.50 -5.05
N ASN A 102 -7.61 -7.71 -5.27
CA ASN A 102 -7.53 -6.74 -6.35
C ASN A 102 -6.53 -7.18 -7.43
N ASP A 103 -6.76 -6.76 -8.67
CA ASP A 103 -5.82 -6.91 -9.76
C ASP A 103 -4.70 -5.85 -9.75
N ASP A 104 -3.98 -5.70 -10.85
CA ASP A 104 -2.87 -4.74 -11.00
C ASP A 104 -3.30 -3.31 -11.31
N GLN A 105 -4.61 -3.10 -11.48
CA GLN A 105 -5.27 -1.82 -11.65
C GLN A 105 -6.05 -1.41 -10.38
N GLU A 106 -5.88 -2.15 -9.27
CA GLU A 106 -6.62 -2.01 -8.01
C GLU A 106 -8.13 -2.23 -8.17
N LEU A 107 -8.55 -2.95 -9.22
CA LEU A 107 -9.93 -3.36 -9.39
C LEU A 107 -10.17 -4.65 -8.61
N ARG A 108 -11.24 -4.64 -7.81
CA ARG A 108 -11.72 -5.82 -7.09
C ARG A 108 -12.07 -6.94 -8.07
N ARG A 109 -11.44 -8.10 -7.90
CA ARG A 109 -11.70 -9.32 -8.69
C ARG A 109 -12.41 -10.39 -7.91
N VAL A 110 -12.15 -10.45 -6.61
CA VAL A 110 -12.80 -11.40 -5.72
C VAL A 110 -13.22 -10.68 -4.45
N TYR A 111 -14.43 -11.00 -4.00
CA TYR A 111 -14.95 -10.61 -2.70
C TYR A 111 -15.43 -11.84 -1.97
N PHE A 112 -14.93 -12.04 -0.75
CA PHE A 112 -15.54 -12.90 0.24
C PHE A 112 -16.04 -12.02 1.38
N GLY A 113 -17.25 -12.26 1.85
CA GLY A 113 -17.75 -11.54 3.01
C GLY A 113 -18.97 -12.23 3.58
N MET A 114 -19.78 -11.48 4.30
CA MET A 114 -21.06 -11.98 4.78
C MET A 114 -22.16 -10.96 4.52
N SER A 115 -23.39 -11.45 4.39
CA SER A 115 -24.58 -10.61 4.36
C SER A 115 -24.80 -10.01 5.76
N SER A 116 -24.94 -8.70 5.84
CA SER A 116 -25.22 -8.02 7.11
C SER A 116 -26.62 -8.32 7.65
N SER A 117 -27.55 -8.77 6.80
CA SER A 117 -28.92 -9.10 7.19
C SER A 117 -29.12 -10.57 7.56
N THR A 118 -28.49 -11.49 6.82
CA THR A 118 -28.68 -12.94 7.02
C THR A 118 -27.51 -13.62 7.72
N GLY A 119 -26.32 -13.02 7.72
CA GLY A 119 -25.09 -13.65 8.21
C GLY A 119 -24.55 -14.74 7.29
N GLU A 120 -25.14 -14.95 6.12
CA GLU A 120 -24.66 -15.95 5.15
C GLU A 120 -23.38 -15.48 4.47
N GLY A 121 -22.51 -16.43 4.13
CA GLY A 121 -21.30 -16.16 3.37
C GLY A 121 -21.62 -15.66 1.96
N LEU A 122 -20.90 -14.63 1.52
CA LEU A 122 -20.99 -14.08 0.18
C LEU A 122 -19.69 -14.35 -0.56
N TYR A 123 -19.79 -14.81 -1.80
CA TYR A 123 -18.68 -14.93 -2.75
C TYR A 123 -19.06 -14.26 -4.06
N GLN A 124 -18.24 -13.32 -4.51
CA GLN A 124 -18.45 -12.62 -5.78
C GLN A 124 -17.14 -12.55 -6.55
N THR A 125 -17.21 -12.82 -7.86
CA THR A 125 -16.13 -12.61 -8.81
C THR A 125 -16.52 -11.52 -9.82
N TYR A 126 -15.57 -10.67 -10.18
CA TYR A 126 -15.77 -9.58 -11.14
C TYR A 126 -14.84 -9.75 -12.33
N ASP A 127 -15.38 -9.60 -13.53
CA ASP A 127 -14.62 -9.64 -14.79
C ASP A 127 -14.17 -8.23 -15.23
N ASP A 128 -13.19 -8.15 -16.13
CA ASP A 128 -12.61 -6.91 -16.68
C ASP A 128 -13.66 -6.03 -17.37
N SER A 129 -14.74 -6.65 -17.85
CA SER A 129 -15.84 -5.98 -18.53
C SER A 129 -16.91 -5.49 -17.55
N ALA A 130 -16.61 -4.39 -16.86
CA ALA A 130 -17.48 -3.68 -15.93
C ALA A 130 -17.77 -4.45 -14.61
N ALA A 131 -17.81 -3.68 -13.52
CA ALA A 131 -18.14 -4.12 -12.16
C ALA A 131 -19.59 -4.62 -12.02
N VAL A 132 -19.98 -5.61 -12.81
CA VAL A 132 -21.24 -6.33 -12.70
C VAL A 132 -20.92 -7.67 -12.03
N PRO A 133 -21.34 -7.87 -10.76
CA PRO A 133 -21.13 -9.15 -10.09
C PRO A 133 -21.89 -10.25 -10.85
N HIS A 134 -21.19 -11.33 -11.21
CA HIS A 134 -21.85 -12.57 -11.60
C HIS A 134 -22.17 -13.34 -10.32
N GLU A 135 -23.42 -13.29 -9.88
CA GLU A 135 -23.93 -14.21 -8.86
C GLU A 135 -23.91 -15.62 -9.45
N ARG A 136 -22.95 -16.44 -9.03
CA ARG A 136 -22.93 -17.85 -9.38
C ARG A 136 -23.85 -18.58 -8.39
N ASN A 137 -25.06 -18.88 -8.85
CA ASN A 137 -26.05 -19.60 -8.07
C ASN A 137 -25.77 -21.11 -8.21
N ASP A 138 -24.88 -21.62 -7.37
CA ASP A 138 -24.54 -23.05 -7.34
C ASP A 138 -25.59 -23.78 -6.49
N ASN A 139 -26.68 -24.21 -7.15
CA ASN A 139 -27.67 -25.18 -6.62
C ASN A 139 -27.18 -26.62 -6.80
#